data_AF-A0A920EB11-F1
#
_entry.id   AF-A0A920EB11-F1
#
_cell.length_a   1.000
_cell.length_b   1.000
_cell.length_c   1.000
_cell.angle_alpha   90.00
_cell.angle_beta   90.00
_cell.angle_gamma   90.00
#
_symmetry.space_group_name_H-M   'P 1'
#
loop_
_entity.id
_entity.type
_entity.pdbx_description
1 polymer ?
#
loop_
_entity_poly.entity_id
_entity_poly.type
_entity_poly.pdbx_seq_one_letter_code
_entity_poly.pdbx_strand_id
1 'polypeptide(L)'
;MEIDLDLVQRVKTYDAYELMLSESQERMLMVLKPDATDTARAIFDKWDLDFMPIGQVTETGRLVLLKDGGIACDIPLAPLVDDAPEYDRPQNPVPQRPQLASECGQK
;
A
#
# COMPACT_ATOMS: atom_id res chain seq x y z
N MET A 1 -10.32 -0.18 -8.53
CA MET A 1 -10.10 0.85 -7.49
C MET A 1 -9.88 2.17 -8.19
N GLU A 2 -10.51 3.22 -7.71
CA GLU A 2 -10.37 4.58 -8.20
C GLU A 2 -9.91 5.48 -7.05
N ILE A 3 -8.87 6.28 -7.25
CA ILE A 3 -8.30 7.17 -6.24
C ILE A 3 -8.15 8.57 -6.84
N ASP A 4 -8.62 9.58 -6.11
CA ASP A 4 -8.37 10.98 -6.41
C ASP A 4 -7.14 11.47 -5.61
N LEU A 5 -6.06 11.72 -6.33
CA LEU A 5 -4.78 12.16 -5.78
C LEU A 5 -4.80 13.61 -5.29
N ASP A 6 -5.85 14.38 -5.57
CA ASP A 6 -6.04 15.73 -5.03
C ASP A 6 -6.60 15.72 -3.62
N LEU A 7 -7.24 14.63 -3.20
CA LEU A 7 -7.75 14.44 -1.84
C LEU A 7 -6.68 13.91 -0.87
N VAL A 8 -5.52 13.49 -1.36
CA VAL A 8 -4.43 12.97 -0.52
C VAL A 8 -3.74 14.12 0.21
N GLN A 9 -3.79 14.09 1.54
CA GLN A 9 -3.13 15.07 2.40
C GLN A 9 -1.61 15.05 2.26
N ARG A 10 -1.00 16.22 2.09
CA ARG A 10 0.44 16.41 1.81
C ARG A 10 0.90 17.82 2.16
N VAL A 11 2.17 17.96 2.53
CA VAL A 11 2.79 19.26 2.88
C VAL A 11 3.00 20.16 1.66
N LYS A 12 3.19 19.58 0.48
CA LYS A 12 3.37 20.30 -0.79
C LYS A 12 2.67 19.56 -1.93
N THR A 13 2.38 20.28 -3.01
CA THR A 13 1.87 19.68 -4.24
C THR A 13 2.98 18.87 -4.90
N TYR A 14 2.65 17.63 -5.24
CA TYR A 14 3.49 16.71 -6.01
C TYR A 14 2.79 16.42 -7.33
N ASP A 15 3.56 16.03 -8.35
CA ASP A 15 2.96 15.39 -9.50
C ASP A 15 2.36 14.01 -9.11
N ALA A 16 1.56 13.41 -9.99
CA ALA A 16 0.94 12.13 -9.71
C ALA A 16 1.95 11.00 -9.46
N TYR A 17 3.10 11.02 -10.15
CA TYR A 17 4.13 10.00 -10.06
C TYR A 17 4.88 10.06 -8.72
N GLU A 18 5.33 11.25 -8.34
CA GLU A 18 5.98 11.54 -7.06
C GLU A 18 5.06 11.21 -5.88
N LEU A 19 3.77 11.52 -5.98
CA LEU A 19 2.83 11.22 -4.91
C LEU A 19 2.63 9.71 -4.74
N MET A 20 2.52 8.97 -5.85
CA MET A 20 2.27 7.53 -5.83
C MET A 20 3.48 6.72 -5.36
N LEU A 21 4.69 7.18 -5.68
CA LEU A 21 5.93 6.51 -5.27
C LEU A 21 6.53 7.09 -3.98
N SER A 22 5.87 8.08 -3.38
CA SER A 22 6.30 8.61 -2.09
C SER A 22 6.30 7.50 -1.03
N GLU A 23 7.43 7.35 -0.34
CA GLU A 23 7.58 6.50 0.85
C GLU A 23 7.58 7.32 2.15
N SER A 24 6.82 8.42 2.17
CA SER A 24 6.69 9.22 3.39
C SER A 24 6.16 8.36 4.55
N GLN A 25 6.79 8.53 5.71
CA GLN A 25 6.52 7.76 6.92
C GLN A 25 5.14 8.07 7.51
N GLU A 26 4.69 7.21 8.43
CA GLU A 26 3.50 7.43 9.27
C GLU A 26 2.19 7.67 8.50
N ARG A 27 2.00 6.92 7.39
CA ARG A 27 0.74 6.90 6.64
C ARG A 27 0.01 5.58 6.83
N MET A 28 -1.30 5.64 6.96
CA MET A 28 -2.17 4.48 6.98
C MET A 28 -3.25 4.61 5.90
N LEU A 29 -3.55 3.48 5.26
CA LEU A 29 -4.68 3.34 4.34
C LEU A 29 -5.66 2.33 4.93
N MET A 30 -6.95 2.60 4.78
CA MET A 30 -8.00 1.69 5.21
C MET A 30 -9.15 1.65 4.22
N VAL A 31 -9.81 0.50 4.16
CA VAL A 31 -11.04 0.30 3.40
C VAL A 31 -12.19 0.22 4.39
N LEU A 32 -13.17 1.10 4.21
CA LEU A 32 -14.35 1.18 5.06
C LEU A 32 -15.60 0.93 4.22
N LYS A 33 -16.63 0.39 4.86
CA LYS A 33 -17.97 0.44 4.28
C LYS A 33 -18.47 1.90 4.27
N PRO A 34 -19.26 2.33 3.27
CA PRO A 34 -19.70 3.72 3.17
C PRO A 34 -20.48 4.25 4.39
N ASP A 35 -21.21 3.37 5.09
CA ASP A 35 -21.97 3.70 6.29
C ASP A 35 -21.09 3.85 7.55
N ALA A 36 -19.84 3.38 7.51
CA ALA A 36 -18.90 3.47 8.62
C ALA A 36 -18.07 4.76 8.60
N THR A 37 -18.13 5.57 7.53
CA THR A 37 -17.27 6.75 7.34
C THR A 37 -17.43 7.79 8.45
N ASP A 38 -18.66 8.08 8.88
CA ASP A 38 -18.89 9.08 9.94
C ASP A 38 -18.44 8.60 11.32
N THR A 39 -18.60 7.30 11.58
CA THR A 39 -18.08 6.67 12.80
C THR A 39 -16.55 6.73 12.82
N ALA A 40 -15.90 6.42 11.70
CA ALA A 40 -14.45 6.51 11.57
C ALA A 40 -13.98 7.95 11.80
N ARG A 41 -14.59 8.93 11.15
CA ARG A 41 -14.25 10.36 11.33
C ARG A 41 -14.32 10.78 12.80
N ALA A 42 -15.39 10.43 13.51
CA ALA A 42 -15.52 10.73 14.93
C ALA A 42 -14.42 10.10 15.81
N ILE A 43 -13.93 8.91 15.43
CA ILE A 43 -12.81 8.26 16.13
C ILE A 43 -11.51 9.01 15.86
N PHE A 44 -11.21 9.36 14.62
CA PHE A 44 -10.00 10.10 14.25
C PHE A 44 -9.98 11.50 14.87
N ASP A 45 -11.10 12.22 14.85
CA ASP A 45 -11.26 13.54 15.48
C ASP A 45 -10.98 13.49 16.99
N LYS A 46 -11.42 12.44 17.68
CA LYS A 46 -11.15 12.26 19.12
C LYS A 46 -9.65 12.18 19.42
N TRP A 47 -8.85 11.66 18.50
CA TRP A 47 -7.41 11.48 18.65
C TRP A 47 -6.58 12.57 17.95
N ASP A 48 -7.24 13.63 17.44
CA ASP A 48 -6.59 14.73 16.71
C ASP A 48 -5.79 14.23 15.48
N LEU A 49 -6.39 13.28 14.76
CA LEU A 49 -5.81 12.69 13.56
C LEU A 49 -6.62 13.08 12.32
N ASP A 50 -5.90 13.40 11.25
CA ASP A 50 -6.50 13.67 9.94
C ASP A 50 -7.07 12.41 9.28
N PHE A 51 -8.29 12.53 8.75
CA PHE A 51 -8.95 11.45 8.02
C PHE A 51 -9.66 11.98 6.76
N MET A 52 -9.35 11.39 5.60
CA MET A 52 -9.93 11.76 4.31
C MET A 52 -10.26 10.53 3.48
N PRO A 53 -11.53 10.36 3.04
CA PRO A 53 -11.86 9.43 1.96
C PRO A 53 -11.24 9.93 0.65
N ILE A 54 -10.31 9.17 0.07
CA ILE A 54 -9.57 9.56 -1.15
C ILE A 54 -10.01 8.78 -2.40
N GLY A 55 -10.93 7.84 -2.27
CA GLY A 55 -11.28 6.95 -3.37
C GLY A 55 -12.22 5.83 -2.98
N GLN A 56 -12.40 4.89 -3.90
CA GLN A 56 -13.34 3.77 -3.77
C GLN A 56 -12.80 2.48 -4.39
N VAL A 57 -13.18 1.35 -3.80
CA VAL A 57 -12.95 0.03 -4.39
C VAL A 57 -14.03 -0.20 -5.45
N THR A 58 -13.61 -0.67 -6.62
CA THR A 58 -14.49 -0.93 -7.76
C THR A 58 -14.30 -2.37 -8.23
N GLU A 59 -15.32 -2.91 -8.90
CA GLU A 59 -15.30 -4.27 -9.45
C GLU A 59 -14.67 -4.34 -10.86
N THR A 60 -14.09 -3.23 -11.33
CA THR A 60 -13.60 -3.11 -12.72
C THR A 60 -12.29 -3.86 -12.99
N GLY A 61 -11.58 -4.32 -11.95
CA GLY A 61 -10.25 -4.93 -12.11
C GLY A 61 -9.16 -3.96 -12.58
N ARG A 62 -9.40 -2.65 -12.50
CA ARG A 62 -8.46 -1.59 -12.91
C ARG A 62 -8.08 -0.70 -11.75
N LEU A 63 -6.86 -0.17 -11.79
CA LEU A 63 -6.40 0.92 -10.95
C LEU A 63 -6.51 2.22 -11.75
N VAL A 64 -7.40 3.11 -11.32
CA VAL A 64 -7.61 4.43 -11.92
C VAL A 64 -7.16 5.49 -10.93
N LEU A 65 -6.27 6.38 -11.36
CA LEU A 65 -5.78 7.51 -10.57
C LEU A 65 -6.19 8.81 -11.24
N LEU A 66 -6.87 9.67 -10.50
CA LEU A 66 -7.30 11.00 -10.94
C LEU A 66 -6.38 12.06 -10.33
N LYS A 67 -6.04 13.07 -11.13
CA LYS A 67 -5.25 14.23 -10.68
C LYS A 67 -5.53 15.42 -11.59
N ASP A 68 -5.67 16.61 -11.01
CA ASP A 68 -5.89 17.88 -11.72
C ASP A 68 -7.08 17.82 -12.71
N GLY A 69 -8.13 17.09 -12.35
CA GLY A 69 -9.33 16.89 -13.16
C GLY A 69 -9.17 15.92 -14.34
N GLY A 70 -8.04 15.22 -14.45
CA GLY A 70 -7.76 14.25 -15.51
C GLY A 70 -7.38 12.86 -14.99
N ILE A 71 -7.28 11.89 -15.91
CA ILE A 71 -6.78 10.54 -15.62
C ILE A 71 -5.25 10.57 -15.70
N ALA A 72 -4.60 10.39 -14.55
CA ALA A 72 -3.15 10.29 -14.46
C ALA A 72 -2.64 8.88 -14.73
N CYS A 73 -3.42 7.85 -14.37
CA CYS A 73 -3.09 6.44 -14.61
C CYS A 73 -4.37 5.62 -14.75
N ASP A 74 -4.37 4.69 -15.70
CA ASP A 74 -5.44 3.71 -15.86
C ASP A 74 -4.88 2.38 -16.38
N ILE A 75 -4.64 1.44 -15.47
CA ILE A 75 -3.97 0.17 -15.76
C ILE A 75 -4.74 -1.03 -15.17
N PRO A 76 -4.66 -2.21 -15.80
CA PRO A 76 -5.19 -3.43 -15.20
C PRO A 76 -4.44 -3.77 -13.91
N LEU A 77 -5.12 -4.38 -12.94
CA LEU A 77 -4.54 -4.78 -11.65
C LEU A 77 -3.64 -6.01 -11.74
N ALA A 78 -3.96 -7.00 -12.57
CA ALA A 78 -3.28 -8.30 -12.59
C ALA A 78 -1.73 -8.20 -12.75
N PRO A 79 -1.17 -7.34 -13.63
CA PRO A 79 0.28 -7.17 -13.74
C PRO A 79 0.98 -6.60 -12.51
N LEU A 80 0.23 -5.94 -11.62
CA LEU A 80 0.79 -5.32 -10.41
C LEU A 80 0.85 -6.29 -9.22
N VAL A 81 0.07 -7.37 -9.27
CA VAL A 81 -0.16 -8.25 -8.12
C VAL A 81 0.26 -9.68 -8.43
N ASP A 82 -0.31 -10.25 -9.49
CA ASP A 82 -0.25 -11.69 -9.75
C ASP A 82 0.71 -12.06 -10.89
N ASP A 83 0.82 -11.20 -11.92
CA ASP A 83 1.59 -11.51 -13.15
C ASP A 83 2.99 -10.86 -13.15
N ALA A 84 3.60 -10.69 -11.97
CA ALA A 84 4.96 -10.17 -11.88
C ALA A 84 5.97 -11.19 -12.46
N PRO A 85 6.98 -10.76 -13.24
CA PRO A 85 7.99 -11.67 -13.77
C PRO A 85 8.81 -12.33 -12.67
N GLU A 86 8.78 -13.66 -12.63
CA GLU A 86 9.59 -14.46 -11.71
C GLU A 86 10.88 -14.93 -12.36
N TYR A 87 11.99 -14.82 -11.63
CA TYR A 87 13.29 -15.30 -12.08
C TYR A 87 13.67 -16.59 -11.34
N ASP A 88 13.83 -17.69 -12.08
CA ASP A 88 14.51 -18.89 -11.58
C ASP A 88 16.02 -18.72 -11.75
N ARG A 89 16.68 -18.19 -10.72
CA ARG A 89 18.13 -17.94 -10.74
C ARG A 89 18.88 -19.23 -10.38
N PRO A 90 19.94 -19.62 -11.11
CA PRO A 90 20.76 -20.78 -10.76
C PRO A 90 21.25 -20.70 -9.31
N GLN A 91 20.96 -21.75 -8.53
CA GLN A 91 21.38 -21.84 -7.14
C GLN A 91 22.46 -22.91 -6.99
N ASN A 92 23.53 -22.58 -6.27
CA ASN A 92 24.47 -23.59 -5.81
C ASN A 92 23.85 -24.35 -4.63
N PRO A 93 24.14 -25.65 -4.47
CA PRO A 93 23.69 -26.40 -3.30
C PRO A 93 24.17 -25.72 -2.02
N VAL A 94 23.24 -25.47 -1.08
CA VAL A 94 23.56 -24.88 0.21
C VAL A 94 24.42 -25.88 0.99
N PRO A 95 25.66 -25.53 1.38
CA PRO A 95 26.47 -26.42 2.21
C PRO A 95 25.74 -26.68 3.52
N GLN A 96 25.71 -27.95 3.95
CA GLN A 96 25.07 -28.31 5.22
C GLN A 96 25.76 -27.56 6.35
N ARG A 97 24.98 -26.78 7.11
CA ARG A 97 25.49 -26.12 8.32
C ARG A 97 25.89 -27.20 9.32
N PRO A 98 27.09 -27.10 9.94
CA PRO A 98 27.45 -27.98 11.04
C PRO A 98 26.39 -27.91 12.13
N GLN A 99 25.97 -29.06 12.65
CA GLN A 99 25.14 -29.10 13.85
C GLN A 99 26.00 -28.60 15.01
N LEU A 100 25.63 -27.45 15.57
CA LEU A 100 26.21 -26.98 16.82
C LEU A 100 25.72 -27.93 17.92
N ALA A 101 26.64 -28.58 18.63
CA ALA A 101 26.30 -29.36 19.80
C ALA A 101 25.63 -28.42 20.82
N SER A 102 24.41 -28.74 21.24
CA SER A 102 23.78 -28.06 22.35
C SER A 102 24.45 -28.50 23.65
N GLU A 103 25.55 -27.86 24.03
CA GLU A 103 26.08 -27.96 25.38
C GLU A 103 25.23 -27.11 26.33
N CYS A 104 23.92 -27.38 26.39
CA CYS A 104 23.06 -26.84 27.41
C CYS A 104 23.12 -27.76 28.64
N GLY A 105 24.19 -27.57 29.42
CA GLY A 105 24.30 -27.85 30.85
C GLY A 105 23.82 -29.21 31.36
N GLN A 106 24.74 -30.16 31.49
CA GLN A 106 24.69 -31.09 32.61
C GLN A 106 25.66 -30.60 33.69
N LYS A 107 25.08 -30.32 34.86
CA LYS A 107 25.79 -30.10 36.12
C LYS A 107 26.63 -31.31 36.51
#